data_AF-A0A3D4UQP6-F1
#
_entry.id   AF-A0A3D4UQP6-F1
#
_cell.length_a   1.000
_cell.length_b   1.000
_cell.length_c   1.000
_cell.angle_alpha   90.00
_cell.angle_beta   90.00
_cell.angle_gamma   90.00
#
_symmetry.space_group_name_H-M   'P 1'
#
loop_
_entity.id
_entity.type
_entity.pdbx_description
1 polymer ?
#
loop_
_entity_poly.entity_id
_entity_poly.type
_entity_poly.pdbx_seq_one_letter_code
_entity_poly.pdbx_strand_id
1 'polypeptide(L)'
;GLFATENIAADTDLGMTHIKVPIIKGYIRTPLGGFVNHSTDPNCCLIEKMDWDDYRIFNIYTMRTIRAGEELTLNYHADEDE
;
A
#
# COMPACT_ATOMS: atom_id res chain seq x y z
N GLY A 1 -1.48 12.15 3.36
CA GLY A 1 -0.54 11.67 4.38
C GLY A 1 -1.27 10.84 5.41
N LEU A 2 -0.79 9.63 5.64
CA LEU A 2 -1.24 8.75 6.72
C LEU A 2 -0.13 8.71 7.77
N PHE A 3 -0.48 8.86 9.04
CA PHE A 3 0.51 8.90 10.12
C PHE A 3 0.18 7.81 11.14
N ALA A 4 1.21 7.10 11.59
CA ALA A 4 1.06 6.09 12.62
C ALA A 4 0.71 6.76 13.95
N THR A 5 -0.38 6.32 14.60
CA THR A 5 -0.75 6.82 15.94
C THR A 5 -0.04 6.07 17.06
N GLU A 6 0.54 4.91 16.73
CA GLU A 6 1.28 4.04 17.64
C GLU A 6 2.45 3.38 16.89
N ASN A 7 3.29 2.65 17.61
CA ASN A 7 4.35 1.88 16.97
C ASN A 7 3.75 0.68 16.23
N ILE A 8 4.12 0.52 14.96
CA ILE A 8 3.70 -0.60 14.11
C ILE A 8 4.94 -1.44 13.82
N ALA A 9 4.84 -2.76 14.03
CA ALA A 9 5.94 -3.67 13.76
C ALA A 9 6.30 -3.70 12.26
N ALA A 10 7.49 -4.21 11.94
CA ALA A 10 7.82 -4.60 10.56
C ALA A 10 6.92 -5.76 10.10
N ASP A 11 6.78 -5.92 8.78
CA ASP A 11 6.01 -7.00 8.15
C ASP A 11 4.53 -7.05 8.60
N THR A 12 3.95 -5.89 8.89
CA THR A 12 2.55 -5.75 9.28
C THR A 12 1.71 -5.38 8.05
N ASP A 13 0.69 -6.19 7.77
CA ASP A 13 -0.36 -5.90 6.79
C ASP A 13 -1.28 -4.79 7.34
N LEU A 14 -1.24 -3.59 6.74
CA LEU A 14 -2.12 -2.49 7.15
C LEU A 14 -3.44 -2.49 6.37
N GLY A 15 -3.61 -3.43 5.44
CA GLY A 15 -4.82 -3.66 4.68
C GLY A 15 -4.77 -3.16 3.25
N MET A 16 -5.94 -3.23 2.63
CA MET A 16 -6.13 -3.02 1.20
C MET A 16 -5.97 -1.56 0.80
N THR A 17 -5.19 -1.32 -0.25
CA THR A 17 -5.04 0.00 -0.89
C THR A 17 -5.95 0.13 -2.11
N HIS A 18 -5.97 -0.89 -2.96
CA HIS A 18 -6.72 -0.86 -4.20
C HIS A 18 -6.98 -2.25 -4.79
N ILE A 19 -7.98 -2.29 -5.65
CA ILE A 19 -8.37 -3.48 -6.42
C ILE A 19 -8.30 -3.11 -7.90
N LYS A 20 -7.56 -3.89 -8.69
CA LYS A 20 -7.64 -3.86 -10.15
C LYS A 20 -8.91 -4.59 -10.57
N VAL A 21 -9.79 -3.89 -11.28
CA VAL A 21 -11.11 -4.40 -11.65
C VAL A 21 -11.21 -4.47 -13.18
N PRO A 22 -11.20 -5.68 -13.77
CA PRO A 22 -11.20 -5.87 -15.22
C PRO A 22 -12.38 -5.20 -15.94
N ILE A 23 -13.59 -5.35 -15.38
CA ILE A 23 -14.83 -4.87 -16.01
C ILE A 23 -14.88 -3.35 -16.21
N ILE A 24 -14.18 -2.58 -15.37
CA ILE A 24 -14.08 -1.11 -15.50
C ILE A 24 -12.74 -0.67 -16.12
N LYS A 25 -11.85 -1.61 -16.46
CA LYS A 25 -10.48 -1.35 -16.93
C LYS A 25 -9.74 -0.32 -16.07
N GLY A 26 -9.86 -0.46 -14.75
CA GLY A 26 -9.36 0.54 -13.82
C GLY A 26 -9.19 0.01 -12.40
N TYR A 27 -9.06 0.95 -11.46
CA TYR A 27 -8.79 0.64 -10.06
C TYR A 27 -9.87 1.23 -9.15
N ILE A 28 -10.30 0.44 -8.17
CA ILE A 28 -11.05 0.93 -7.03
C ILE A 28 -10.04 1.19 -5.91
N ARG A 29 -9.98 2.43 -5.40
CA ARG A 29 -9.12 2.80 -4.26
C ARG A 29 -9.91 2.77 -2.96
N THR A 30 -9.30 2.25 -1.91
CA THR A 30 -9.79 2.46 -0.53
C THR A 30 -9.30 3.82 -0.02
N PRO A 31 -9.82 4.32 1.12
CA PRO A 31 -9.24 5.50 1.76
C PRO A 31 -7.74 5.35 2.05
N LEU A 32 -7.28 4.15 2.42
CA LEU A 32 -5.86 3.87 2.65
C LEU A 32 -5.03 4.14 1.39
N GLY A 33 -5.47 3.64 0.24
CA GLY A 33 -4.84 3.94 -1.05
C GLY A 33 -5.00 5.39 -1.48
N GLY A 34 -6.04 6.10 -1.03
CA GLY A 34 -6.24 7.52 -1.37
C GLY A 34 -5.34 8.49 -0.61
N PHE A 35 -4.88 8.12 0.59
CA PHE A 35 -4.17 9.03 1.50
C PHE A 35 -2.69 8.68 1.75
N VAL A 36 -2.25 7.47 1.42
CA VAL A 36 -0.81 7.13 1.42
C VAL A 36 -0.09 8.01 0.41
N ASN A 37 1.11 8.47 0.76
CA ASN A 37 1.90 9.38 -0.07
C ASN A 37 3.12 8.66 -0.69
N HIS A 38 3.72 9.30 -1.69
CA HIS A 38 4.94 8.83 -2.33
C HIS A 38 6.21 9.23 -1.55
N SER A 39 7.22 8.36 -1.54
CA SER A 39 8.60 8.65 -1.15
C SER A 39 9.58 7.83 -1.99
N THR A 40 10.78 8.36 -2.25
CA THR A 40 11.92 7.62 -2.83
C THR A 40 12.69 6.81 -1.79
N ASP A 41 12.50 7.11 -0.50
CA ASP A 41 12.91 6.29 0.65
C ASP A 41 11.63 5.88 1.41
N PRO A 42 10.84 4.92 0.88
CA PRO A 42 9.58 4.51 1.48
C PRO A 42 9.79 3.64 2.71
N ASN A 43 8.80 3.61 3.60
CA ASN A 43 8.79 2.71 4.76
C ASN A 43 7.72 1.60 4.65
N CYS A 44 6.93 1.62 3.58
CA CYS A 44 5.98 0.58 3.23
C CYS A 44 6.19 0.07 1.79
N CYS A 45 5.65 -1.10 1.48
CA CYS A 45 5.57 -1.67 0.13
C CYS A 45 4.16 -2.17 -0.18
N LEU A 46 3.86 -2.42 -1.46
CA LEU A 46 2.64 -3.07 -1.89
C LEU A 46 2.87 -4.57 -2.06
N ILE A 47 1.93 -5.38 -1.60
CA ILE A 47 1.91 -6.82 -1.83
C ILE A 47 0.57 -7.19 -2.43
N GLU A 48 0.62 -7.93 -3.55
CA GLU A 48 -0.57 -8.55 -4.13
C GLU A 48 -0.99 -9.76 -3.28
N LYS A 49 -2.21 -9.70 -2.73
CA LYS A 49 -2.73 -10.71 -1.78
C LYS A 49 -3.70 -11.69 -2.40
N MET A 50 -4.37 -11.30 -3.48
CA MET A 50 -5.37 -12.13 -4.12
C MET A 50 -5.43 -11.83 -5.60
N ASP A 51 -5.47 -12.91 -6.38
CA ASP A 51 -5.77 -12.93 -7.81
C ASP A 51 -6.97 -13.87 -7.99
N TRP A 52 -8.15 -13.29 -8.21
CA TRP A 52 -9.37 -14.05 -8.45
C TRP A 52 -10.04 -13.53 -9.71
N ASP A 53 -10.14 -14.35 -10.75
CA ASP A 53 -10.91 -14.02 -11.97
C ASP A 53 -10.48 -12.66 -12.59
N ASP A 54 -9.16 -12.45 -12.65
CA ASP A 54 -8.47 -11.21 -13.07
C ASP A 54 -8.62 -9.99 -12.11
N TYR A 55 -9.28 -10.15 -10.97
CA TYR A 55 -9.28 -9.15 -9.89
C TYR A 55 -8.01 -9.29 -9.06
N ARG A 56 -7.17 -8.25 -9.10
CA ARG A 56 -5.91 -8.18 -8.32
C ARG A 56 -6.08 -7.24 -7.13
N ILE A 57 -5.83 -7.75 -5.93
CA ILE A 57 -5.95 -6.98 -4.68
C ILE A 57 -4.57 -6.69 -4.10
N PHE A 58 -4.30 -5.42 -3.82
CA PHE A 58 -3.02 -4.96 -3.30
C PHE A 58 -3.18 -4.39 -1.89
N ASN A 59 -2.42 -4.95 -0.96
CA ASN A 59 -2.32 -4.48 0.41
C ASN A 59 -0.99 -3.74 0.62
N ILE A 60 -0.96 -2.84 1.60
CA ILE A 60 0.26 -2.18 2.04
C ILE A 60 0.86 -2.90 3.25
N TYR A 61 2.17 -3.09 3.21
CA TYR A 61 2.95 -3.75 4.26
C TYR A 61 4.05 -2.82 4.77
N THR A 62 4.32 -2.87 6.07
CA THR A 62 5.46 -2.17 6.66
C THR A 62 6.76 -2.91 6.35
N MET A 63 7.78 -2.21 5.82
CA MET A 63 9.09 -2.83 5.54
C MET A 63 10.03 -2.81 6.75
N ARG A 64 9.71 -1.96 7.72
CA ARG A 64 10.42 -1.82 9.00
C ARG A 64 9.42 -1.40 10.08
N THR A 65 9.86 -1.41 11.33
CA THR A 65 9.08 -0.80 12.41
C THR A 65 8.83 0.68 12.10
N ILE A 66 7.57 1.10 12.22
CA ILE A 66 7.12 2.49 12.06
C ILE A 66 6.84 3.03 13.46
N ARG A 67 7.46 4.15 13.85
CA ARG A 67 7.18 4.75 15.15
C ARG A 67 5.92 5.61 15.09
N ALA A 68 5.28 5.78 16.24
CA ALA A 68 4.20 6.75 16.39
C ALA A 68 4.65 8.14 15.89
N GLY A 69 3.83 8.77 15.06
CA GLY A 69 4.08 10.06 14.41
C GLY A 69 4.80 9.99 13.07
N GLU A 70 5.36 8.84 12.66
CA GLU A 70 5.93 8.69 11.32
C GLU A 70 4.83 8.64 10.24
N GLU A 71 5.11 9.23 9.08
CA GLU A 71 4.23 9.13 7.91
C GLU A 71 4.45 7.78 7.19
N LEU A 72 3.37 7.13 6.78
CA LEU A 72 3.40 5.94 5.92
C LEU A 72 3.55 6.37 4.46
N THR A 73 4.59 5.86 3.79
CA THR A 73 4.91 6.20 2.40
C THR A 73 5.24 4.98 1.55
N LEU A 74 4.93 5.07 0.25
CA LEU A 74 5.18 4.06 -0.77
C LEU A 74 6.08 4.61 -1.88
N ASN A 75 6.83 3.75 -2.56
CA ASN A 75 7.36 4.09 -3.88
C ASN A 75 6.28 3.79 -4.93
N TYR A 76 5.83 4.81 -5.67
CA TYR A 76 4.80 4.65 -6.70
C TYR A 76 5.34 4.04 -7.99
N HIS A 77 6.66 4.12 -8.18
CA HIS A 77 7.35 3.63 -9.36
C HIS A 77 7.94 2.24 -9.16
N ALA A 78 7.64 1.56 -8.04
CA ALA A 78 8.19 0.24 -7.74
C ALA A 78 7.87 -0.82 -8.82
N ASP A 79 6.77 -0.64 -9.54
CA ASP A 79 6.32 -1.55 -10.61
C ASP A 79 6.77 -1.09 -12.02
N GLU A 80 7.46 0.05 -12.16
CA GLU A 80 7.91 0.59 -13.47
C GLU A 80 9.28 0.03 -13.91
N ASP A 81 9.96 -0.73 -13.04
CA ASP A 81 11.26 -1.34 -13.31
C ASP A 81 11.17 -2.78 -13.88
N GLU A 82 9.98 -3.25 -14.30
CA GLU A 82 9.76 -4.54 -14.99
C GLU A 82 9.79 -4.47 -16.53
#